data_AF-A0A9D9SYG5-F1
#
_entry.id   AF-A0A9D9SYG5-F1
#
_cell.length_a   1.000
_cell.length_b   1.000
_cell.length_c   1.000
_cell.angle_alpha   90.00
_cell.angle_beta   90.00
_cell.angle_gamma   90.00
#
_symmetry.space_group_name_H-M   'P 1'
#
loop_
_entity.id
_entity.type
_entity.pdbx_description
1 polymer ?
#
loop_
_entity_poly.entity_id
_entity_poly.type
_entity_poly.pdbx_seq_one_letter_code
_entity_poly.pdbx_strand_id
1 'polypeptide(L)' 'FDGRQTRLRAWTSEDGGQRFTLQELGATALPNDHPRLLQRGGRFLVFWRSSEGARVETL' A
#
# COMPACT_ATOMS: atom_id res chain seq x y z
N PHE A 1 -7.58 -8.54 -5.19
CA PHE A 1 -9.03 -8.29 -5.17
C PHE A 1 -9.71 -9.62 -4.98
N ASP A 2 -10.53 -9.78 -3.94
CA ASP A 2 -11.23 -11.04 -3.62
C ASP A 2 -12.67 -11.07 -4.17
N GLY A 3 -13.01 -10.15 -5.07
CA GLY A 3 -14.37 -9.97 -5.58
C GLY A 3 -15.26 -9.09 -4.69
N ARG A 4 -14.82 -8.75 -3.47
CA ARG A 4 -15.56 -7.90 -2.51
C ARG A 4 -14.80 -6.66 -2.10
N GLN A 5 -13.48 -6.76 -2.00
CA GLN A 5 -12.60 -5.71 -1.52
C GLN A 5 -11.23 -5.77 -2.18
N THR A 6 -10.71 -4.58 -2.46
CA THR A 6 -9.31 -4.39 -2.81
C THR A 6 -8.53 -4.15 -1.52
N ARG A 7 -7.49 -4.95 -1.31
CA ARG A 7 -6.55 -4.82 -0.19
C ARG A 7 -5.24 -4.27 -0.72
N LEU A 8 -4.73 -3.24 -0.07
CA LEU A 8 -3.41 -2.70 -0.28
C LEU A 8 -2.44 -3.40 0.67
N ARG A 9 -1.39 -4.00 0.10
CA ARG A 9 -0.37 -4.74 0.86
C ARG A 9 1.01 -4.35 0.39
N ALA A 10 1.97 -4.41 1.31
CA ALA A 10 3.39 -4.27 1.03
C ALA A 10 4.12 -5.56 1.39
N TRP A 11 5.06 -5.94 0.55
CA TRP A 11 6.10 -6.89 0.91
C TRP A 11 7.34 -6.06 1.25
N THR A 12 7.73 -6.06 2.52
CA THR A 12 8.89 -5.30 3.01
C THR A 12 10.05 -6.25 3.27
N SER A 13 11.26 -5.77 3.00
CA SER A 13 12.49 -6.50 3.28
C SER A 13 13.46 -5.59 4.02
N GLU A 14 14.07 -6.13 5.07
CA GLU A 14 15.11 -5.47 5.86
C GLU A 14 16.50 -6.04 5.57
N ASP A 15 16.59 -7.09 4.74
CA ASP A 15 17.81 -7.86 4.47
C ASP A 15 18.27 -7.79 3.00
N GLY A 16 17.91 -6.71 2.31
CA GLY A 16 18.30 -6.47 0.92
C GLY A 16 17.51 -7.31 -0.09
N GLY A 17 16.31 -7.76 0.26
CA GLY A 17 15.42 -8.51 -0.62
C GLY A 17 15.59 -10.03 -0.55
N GLN A 18 16.25 -10.56 0.47
CA GLN A 18 16.39 -12.02 0.65
C GLN A 18 15.15 -12.63 1.29
N ARG A 19 14.53 -11.89 2.22
CA ARG A 19 13.27 -12.25 2.87
C ARG A 19 12.31 -11.09 2.81
N PHE A 20 11.03 -11.43 2.74
CA PHE A 20 9.96 -10.46 2.74
C PHE A 20 8.92 -10.80 3.79
N THR A 21 8.44 -9.77 4.49
CA THR A 21 7.28 -9.84 5.37
C THR A 21 6.10 -9.17 4.68
N LEU A 22 4.94 -9.82 4.73
CA LEU A 22 3.71 -9.25 4.20
C LEU A 22 3.05 -8.35 5.25
N GLN A 23 2.80 -7.10 4.88
CA GLN A 23 2.07 -6.12 5.69
C GLN A 23 0.81 -5.67 4.95
N GLU A 24 -0.34 -5.67 5.62
CA GLU A 24 -1.56 -5.05 5.11
C GLU A 24 -1.58 -3.58 5.50
N LEU A 25 -1.73 -2.70 4.52
CA LEU A 25 -1.72 -1.24 4.71
C LEU A 25 -3.12 -0.65 4.74
N GLY A 26 -4.08 -1.32 4.11
CA GLY A 26 -5.48 -0.88 4.10
C GLY A 26 -6.35 -1.71 3.17
N ALA A 27 -7.66 -1.46 3.23
CA ALA A 27 -8.64 -2.10 2.37
C ALA A 27 -9.76 -1.13 1.96
N THR A 28 -10.40 -1.41 0.84
CA THR A 28 -11.56 -0.67 0.35
C THR A 28 -12.47 -1.59 -0.45
N ALA A 29 -13.78 -1.43 -0.29
CA ALA A 29 -14.79 -2.07 -1.14
C ALA A 29 -15.03 -1.31 -2.44
N LEU A 30 -14.56 -0.06 -2.52
CA LEU A 30 -14.74 0.80 -3.68
C LEU A 30 -13.62 0.62 -4.70
N PRO A 31 -13.87 0.94 -5.99
CA PRO A 31 -12.81 1.06 -6.96
C PRO A 31 -11.70 1.96 -6.43
N ASN A 32 -10.47 1.49 -6.52
CA ASN A 32 -9.29 2.28 -6.19
C ASN A 32 -8.42 2.46 -7.44
N ASP A 33 -7.57 3.48 -7.40
CA ASP A 33 -6.49 3.61 -8.36
C ASP A 33 -5.29 2.71 -8.02
N HIS A 34 -4.33 2.69 -8.93
CA HIS A 34 -3.06 2.00 -8.71
C HIS A 34 -2.27 2.73 -7.61
N PRO A 35 -1.89 2.05 -6.52
CA PRO A 35 -1.10 2.66 -5.46
C PRO A 35 0.28 3.10 -5.99
N ARG A 36 0.80 4.19 -5.44
CA ARG A 36 2.12 4.74 -5.79
C ARG A 36 3.01 4.73 -4.55
N LEU A 37 4.20 4.15 -4.69
CA LEU A 37 5.25 4.24 -3.68
C LEU A 37 6.00 5.56 -3.83
N LEU A 38 6.20 6.24 -2.71
CA LEU A 38 6.88 7.53 -2.62
C LEU A 38 7.96 7.44 -1.54
N GLN A 39 9.00 8.25 -1.66
CA GLN A 39 10.01 8.41 -0.61
C GLN A 39 10.12 9.88 -0.22
N ARG A 40 10.06 10.18 1.08
CA ARG A 40 10.22 11.54 1.60
C ARG A 40 10.94 11.53 2.94
N GLY A 41 12.07 12.21 3.02
CA GLY A 41 12.83 12.35 4.26
C GLY A 41 13.21 11.00 4.89
N GLY A 42 13.70 10.06 4.08
CA GLY A 42 14.11 8.72 4.52
C GLY A 42 12.97 7.75 4.82
N ARG A 43 11.70 8.17 4.67
CA ARG A 43 10.54 7.32 4.89
C ARG A 43 9.88 6.93 3.58
N PHE A 44 9.39 5.70 3.52
CA PHE A 44 8.53 5.26 2.43
C PHE A 44 7.07 5.55 2.76
N LEU A 45 6.34 6.04 1.76
CA LEU A 45 4.92 6.36 1.85
C LEU A 45 4.20 5.66 0.70
N VAL A 46 2.99 5.17 0.95
CA VAL A 46 2.13 4.60 -0.08
C VAL A 46 0.93 5.50 -0.25
N PHE A 47 0.82 6.13 -1.42
CA PHE A 47 -0.33 6.93 -1.81
C PHE A 47 -1.31 6.08 -2.61
N TRP A 48 -2.60 6.20 -2.32
CA TRP A 48 -3.66 5.54 -3.06
C TRP A 48 -4.97 6.32 -2.95
N ARG A 49 -5.87 6.13 -3.91
CA ARG A 49 -7.13 6.85 -4.00
C ARG A 49 -8.27 5.87 -4.26
N SER A 50 -9.40 6.11 -3.61
CA SER A 50 -10.70 5.54 -4.00
C SER A 50 -11.64 6.65 -4.48
N SER A 51 -12.85 6.29 -4.90
CA SER A 51 -13.89 7.28 -5.20
C SER A 51 -14.26 8.19 -4.01
N GLU A 52 -13.87 7.85 -2.78
CA GLU A 52 -14.09 8.68 -1.59
C GLU A 52 -12.98 9.70 -1.33
N GLY A 53 -11.80 9.51 -1.93
CA GLY A 53 -10.67 10.41 -1.71
C GLY A 53 -9.31 9.72 -1.70
N ALA A 54 -8.29 10.52 -1.39
CA ALA A 54 -6.91 10.08 -1.32
C ALA A 54 -6.52 9.67 0.12
N ARG A 55 -5.64 8.68 0.22
CA ARG A 55 -5.07 8.13 1.45
C ARG A 55 -3.56 7.99 1.32
N VAL A 56 -2.85 8.11 2.44
CA VAL A 56 -1.40 7.96 2.52
C VAL A 56 -1.06 7.08 3.72
N GLU A 57 -0.36 5.98 3.47
CA GLU A 57 0.14 5.07 4.50
C GLU A 57 1.66 5.21 4.63
N THR A 58 2.20 4.98 5.83
CA THR A 58 3.66 4.94 6.06
C THR A 58 4.12 3.49 6.17
N LEU A 59 5.27 3.18 5.57
CA LEU A 59 5.97 1.90 5.71
C LEU A 59 7.08 2.00 6.77
#